data_AF-A0A937ZWY7-F1
#
_entry.id   AF-A0A937ZWY7-F1
#
_cell.length_a   1.000
_cell.length_b   1.000
_cell.length_c   1.000
_cell.angle_alpha   90.00
_cell.angle_beta   90.00
_cell.angle_gamma   90.00
#
_symmetry.space_group_name_H-M   'P 1'
#
loop_
_entity.id
_entity.type
_entity.pdbx_description
1 polymer ?
#
loop_
_entity_poly.entity_id
_entity_poly.type
_entity_poly.pdbx_seq_one_letter_code
_entity_poly.pdbx_strand_id
1 'polypeptide(L)'
;MGACDTPPADGDFERDVRVFGDYWQDAAGRLARLPAKPDRDAARAAEAAVLLAATRESRERFLDVHAATLYRRLTDDMHRFVRVGPLVREAARLVPGLAPNAATLAAETALPQK
;
A
#
# COMPACT_ATOMS: atom_id res chain seq x y z
N MET A 1 -2.56 -11.30 -20.28
CA MET A 1 -1.53 -10.52 -19.59
C MET A 1 -2.08 -9.10 -19.43
N GLY A 2 -2.94 -8.90 -18.43
CA GLY A 2 -3.53 -7.58 -18.18
C GLY A 2 -2.44 -6.71 -17.56
N ALA A 3 -2.03 -5.66 -18.27
CA ALA A 3 -1.17 -4.64 -17.71
C ALA A 3 -1.77 -4.21 -16.37
N CYS A 4 -0.94 -4.27 -15.34
CA CYS A 4 -1.31 -3.73 -14.05
C CYS A 4 -1.23 -2.21 -14.20
N ASP A 5 -2.25 -1.62 -14.82
CA ASP A 5 -2.31 -0.19 -15.09
C ASP A 5 -2.46 0.53 -13.75
N THR A 6 -1.33 1.02 -13.24
CA THR A 6 -1.28 1.83 -12.03
C THR A 6 -2.15 3.07 -12.27
N PRO A 7 -3.08 3.39 -11.35
CA PRO A 7 -3.94 4.56 -11.52
C PRO A 7 -3.10 5.86 -11.63
N PRO A 8 -3.51 6.82 -12.47
CA PRO A 8 -2.94 8.15 -12.44
C PRO A 8 -3.41 8.88 -11.17
N ALA A 9 -2.54 9.70 -10.58
CA ALA A 9 -2.92 10.63 -9.52
C ALA A 9 -3.46 11.91 -10.17
N ASP A 10 -4.70 12.28 -9.88
CA ASP A 10 -5.37 13.44 -10.47
C ASP A 10 -5.26 14.71 -9.60
N GLY A 11 -4.77 14.58 -8.37
CA GLY A 11 -4.54 15.68 -7.45
C GLY A 11 -5.70 15.96 -6.49
N ASP A 12 -6.85 15.29 -6.65
CA ASP A 12 -7.94 15.31 -5.67
C ASP A 12 -7.67 14.21 -4.63
N PHE A 13 -7.35 14.63 -3.40
CA PHE A 13 -6.91 13.72 -2.34
C PHE A 13 -7.97 12.64 -2.04
N GLU A 14 -9.23 13.02 -1.89
CA GLU A 14 -10.33 12.11 -1.55
C GLU A 14 -10.64 11.11 -2.67
N ARG A 15 -10.52 11.52 -3.93
CA ARG A 15 -10.68 10.66 -5.09
C ARG A 15 -9.49 9.73 -5.23
N ASP A 16 -8.27 10.24 -5.18
CA ASP A 16 -7.05 9.43 -5.29
C ASP A 16 -6.97 8.42 -4.15
N VAL A 17 -7.36 8.76 -2.91
CA VAL A 17 -7.44 7.80 -1.79
C VAL A 17 -8.36 6.62 -2.14
N ARG A 18 -9.51 6.87 -2.75
CA ARG A 18 -10.45 5.80 -3.16
C ARG A 18 -9.88 4.98 -4.29
N VAL A 19 -9.43 5.62 -5.37
CA VAL A 19 -8.94 4.94 -6.59
C VAL A 19 -7.70 4.09 -6.30
N PHE A 20 -6.70 4.65 -5.62
CA PHE A 20 -5.50 3.89 -5.25
C PHE A 20 -5.81 2.84 -4.18
N GLY A 21 -6.70 3.16 -3.22
CA GLY A 21 -7.18 2.22 -2.21
C GLY A 21 -7.78 0.95 -2.82
N ASP A 22 -8.74 1.11 -3.74
CA ASP A 22 -9.39 0.01 -4.44
C ASP A 22 -8.38 -0.81 -5.25
N TYR A 23 -7.46 -0.14 -5.95
CA TYR A 23 -6.38 -0.80 -6.69
C TYR A 23 -5.48 -1.65 -5.77
N TRP A 24 -5.07 -1.15 -4.61
CA TRP A 24 -4.25 -1.92 -3.67
C TRP A 24 -5.00 -3.09 -3.05
N GLN A 25 -6.31 -2.94 -2.78
CA GLN A 25 -7.14 -4.05 -2.28
C GLN A 25 -7.30 -5.15 -3.34
N ASP A 26 -7.53 -4.79 -4.61
CA ASP A 26 -7.58 -5.77 -5.70
C ASP A 26 -6.24 -6.50 -5.85
N ALA A 27 -5.13 -5.75 -5.87
CA ALA A 27 -3.79 -6.34 -5.96
C ALA A 27 -3.49 -7.28 -4.77
N ALA A 28 -3.88 -6.90 -3.55
CA ALA A 28 -3.75 -7.75 -2.37
C ALA A 28 -4.60 -9.03 -2.51
N GLY A 29 -5.84 -8.92 -3.00
CA GLY A 29 -6.71 -10.06 -3.27
C GLY A 29 -6.13 -11.02 -4.32
N ARG A 30 -5.51 -10.49 -5.38
CA ARG A 30 -4.80 -11.29 -6.39
C ARG A 30 -3.57 -11.98 -5.82
N LEU A 31 -2.76 -11.29 -5.02
CA LEU A 31 -1.60 -11.88 -4.35
C LEU A 31 -1.99 -12.99 -3.36
N ALA A 32 -3.11 -12.83 -2.66
CA ALA A 32 -3.62 -13.82 -1.71
C ALA A 32 -4.12 -15.11 -2.39
N ARG A 33 -4.51 -15.05 -3.67
CA ARG A 33 -4.92 -16.21 -4.47
C ARG A 33 -3.74 -17.02 -5.02
N LEU A 34 -2.53 -16.45 -5.03
CA LEU A 34 -1.33 -17.18 -5.42
C LEU A 34 -0.94 -18.18 -4.33
N PRO A 35 -0.39 -19.35 -4.69
CA PRO A 35 0.07 -20.33 -3.71
C PRO A 35 1.12 -19.71 -2.77
N ALA A 36 1.38 -20.35 -1.63
CA ALA A 36 2.40 -19.90 -0.70
C ALA A 36 3.77 -19.81 -1.39
N LYS A 37 4.65 -18.89 -0.94
CA LYS A 37 5.97 -18.68 -1.55
C LYS A 37 6.77 -19.98 -1.86
N PRO A 38 6.85 -21.00 -0.97
CA PRO A 38 7.59 -22.22 -1.29
C PRO A 38 6.98 -23.05 -2.42
N ASP A 39 5.68 -22.91 -2.69
CA ASP A 39 4.93 -23.71 -3.65
C ASP A 39 4.70 -22.98 -5.00
N ARG A 40 5.31 -21.81 -5.18
CA ARG A 40 5.22 -21.05 -6.45
C ARG A 40 6.22 -21.59 -7.46
N ASP A 41 5.72 -21.93 -8.65
CA ASP A 41 6.59 -22.12 -9.81
C ASP A 41 7.11 -20.77 -10.35
N ALA A 42 8.06 -20.82 -11.28
CA ALA A 42 8.74 -19.64 -11.80
C ALA A 42 7.76 -18.61 -12.39
N ALA A 43 6.70 -19.07 -13.08
CA ALA A 43 5.69 -18.20 -13.67
C ALA A 43 4.90 -17.43 -12.60
N ARG A 44 4.42 -18.13 -11.55
CA ARG A 44 3.67 -17.50 -10.45
C ARG A 44 4.56 -16.61 -9.57
N ALA A 45 5.84 -16.97 -9.42
CA ALA A 45 6.80 -16.12 -8.74
C ALA A 45 7.02 -14.80 -9.50
N ALA A 46 7.16 -14.87 -10.83
CA ALA A 46 7.29 -13.69 -11.68
C ALA A 46 6.02 -12.82 -11.65
N GLU A 47 4.83 -13.43 -11.71
CA GLU A 47 3.55 -12.71 -11.58
C GLU A 47 3.45 -11.96 -10.25
N ALA A 48 3.77 -12.62 -9.14
CA ALA A 48 3.79 -11.99 -7.82
C ALA A 48 4.77 -10.81 -7.77
N ALA A 49 5.96 -10.97 -8.35
CA ALA A 49 6.98 -9.93 -8.36
C ALA A 49 6.55 -8.69 -9.15
N VAL A 50 5.96 -8.88 -10.34
CA VAL A 50 5.42 -7.79 -11.17
C VAL A 50 4.31 -7.05 -10.42
N LEU A 51 3.37 -7.78 -9.82
CA LEU A 51 2.27 -7.16 -9.09
C LEU A 51 2.77 -6.40 -7.85
N LEU A 52 3.71 -6.97 -7.09
CA LEU A 52 4.33 -6.28 -5.95
C LEU A 52 5.07 -5.01 -6.39
N ALA A 53 5.84 -5.06 -7.48
CA ALA A 53 6.56 -3.91 -8.02
C ALA A 53 5.58 -2.78 -8.42
N ALA A 54 4.52 -3.11 -9.17
CA ALA A 54 3.53 -2.13 -9.58
C ALA A 54 2.83 -1.46 -8.39
N THR A 55 2.49 -2.22 -7.33
CA THR A 55 1.89 -1.62 -6.13
C THR A 55 2.86 -0.76 -5.33
N ARG A 56 4.18 -0.99 -5.41
CA ARG A 56 5.18 -0.13 -4.76
C ARG A 56 5.30 1.19 -5.51
N GLU A 57 5.44 1.12 -6.83
CA GLU A 57 5.47 2.30 -7.69
C GLU A 57 4.20 3.14 -7.53
N SER A 58 3.02 2.52 -7.41
CA SER A 58 1.79 3.27 -7.22
C SER A 58 1.70 4.00 -5.89
N ARG A 59 2.33 3.48 -4.82
CA ARG A 59 2.44 4.19 -3.54
C ARG A 59 3.36 5.40 -3.65
N GLU A 60 4.47 5.27 -4.37
CA GLU A 60 5.36 6.39 -4.67
C GLU A 60 4.62 7.47 -5.45
N ARG A 61 3.92 7.10 -6.54
CA ARG A 61 3.11 8.05 -7.33
C ARG A 61 2.03 8.76 -6.51
N PHE A 62 1.33 8.05 -5.61
CA PHE A 62 0.36 8.69 -4.71
C PHE A 62 1.04 9.68 -3.76
N LEU A 63 2.17 9.30 -3.17
CA LEU A 63 2.89 10.13 -2.21
C LEU A 63 3.55 11.34 -2.87
N ASP A 64 4.01 11.24 -4.11
CA ASP A 64 4.58 12.36 -4.87
C ASP A 64 3.59 13.54 -4.98
N VAL A 65 2.29 13.24 -5.10
CA VAL A 65 1.24 14.26 -5.17
C VAL A 65 0.71 14.64 -3.79
N HIS A 66 0.56 13.67 -2.88
CA HIS A 66 -0.26 13.84 -1.68
C HIS A 66 0.49 13.84 -0.35
N ALA A 67 1.81 13.62 -0.33
CA ALA A 67 2.57 13.49 0.92
C ALA A 67 2.38 14.69 1.87
N ALA A 68 2.42 15.92 1.35
CA ALA A 68 2.23 17.13 2.16
C ALA A 68 0.80 17.21 2.74
N THR A 69 -0.21 16.94 1.92
CA THR A 69 -1.62 16.95 2.36
C THR A 69 -1.89 15.86 3.39
N LEU A 70 -1.40 14.65 3.15
CA LEU A 70 -1.50 13.54 4.08
C LEU A 70 -0.84 13.87 5.42
N TYR A 71 0.40 14.39 5.38
CA TYR A 71 1.15 14.68 6.59
C TYR A 71 0.48 15.77 7.44
N ARG A 72 -0.04 16.84 6.82
CA ARG A 72 -0.84 17.86 7.53
C ARG A 72 -2.06 17.25 8.21
N ARG A 73 -2.84 16.39 7.52
CA ARG A 73 -4.01 15.73 8.13
C ARG A 73 -3.61 14.84 9.31
N LEU A 74 -2.49 14.14 9.23
CA LEU A 74 -2.02 13.25 10.30
C LEU A 74 -1.46 13.99 11.52
N THR A 75 -1.00 15.22 11.33
CA THR A 75 -0.29 16.02 12.35
C THR A 75 -1.08 17.24 12.81
N ASP A 76 -2.38 17.30 12.52
CA ASP A 76 -3.22 18.46 12.82
C ASP A 76 -2.60 19.77 12.30
N ASP A 77 -2.39 19.81 10.97
CA ASP A 77 -1.71 20.89 10.26
C ASP A 77 -0.32 21.23 10.84
N MET A 78 0.44 20.20 11.22
CA MET A 78 1.76 20.29 11.85
C MET A 78 1.77 20.88 13.27
N HIS A 79 0.62 21.06 13.91
CA HIS A 79 0.53 21.50 15.31
C HIS A 79 0.74 20.36 16.33
N ARG A 80 0.66 19.11 15.89
CA ARG A 80 0.82 17.92 16.75
C ARG A 80 2.01 17.07 16.31
N PHE A 81 2.94 16.86 17.23
CA PHE A 81 4.00 15.88 17.06
C PHE A 81 3.47 14.45 17.16
N VAL A 82 3.76 13.62 16.16
CA VAL A 82 3.37 12.20 16.11
C VAL A 82 4.60 11.34 15.83
N ARG A 83 4.84 10.33 16.68
CA ARG A 83 5.93 9.36 16.46
C ARG A 83 5.64 8.50 15.24
N VAL A 84 6.69 7.99 14.59
CA VAL A 84 6.61 7.20 13.35
C VAL A 84 5.64 6.02 13.45
N GLY A 85 5.68 5.24 14.54
CA GLY A 85 4.79 4.07 14.70
C GLY A 85 3.29 4.42 14.64
N PRO A 86 2.79 5.32 15.51
CA PRO A 86 1.44 5.86 15.40
C PRO A 86 1.13 6.52 14.05
N LEU A 87 2.07 7.30 13.51
CA LEU A 87 1.90 8.00 12.23
C LEU A 87 1.55 7.03 11.09
N VAL A 88 2.31 5.95 10.96
CA VAL A 88 2.10 4.92 9.93
C VAL A 88 0.75 4.21 10.12
N ARG A 89 0.34 3.95 11.36
CA ARG A 89 -0.96 3.31 11.64
C ARG A 89 -2.14 4.21 11.29
N GLU A 90 -2.05 5.50 11.59
CA GLU A 90 -3.09 6.46 11.21
C GLU A 90 -3.10 6.69 9.69
N ALA A 91 -1.93 6.71 9.04
CA ALA A 91 -1.84 6.75 7.58
C ALA A 91 -2.54 5.54 6.93
N ALA A 92 -2.34 4.33 7.47
CA ALA A 92 -3.02 3.12 6.99
C ALA A 92 -4.55 3.15 7.18
N ARG A 93 -5.05 3.90 8.16
CA ARG A 93 -6.50 4.10 8.39
C ARG A 93 -7.08 5.14 7.44
N LEU A 94 -6.37 6.25 7.24
CA LEU A 94 -6.81 7.35 6.39
C LEU A 94 -6.70 6.99 4.90
N VAL A 95 -5.70 6.19 4.54
CA VAL A 95 -5.43 5.74 3.17
C VAL A 95 -5.22 4.21 3.18
N PRO A 96 -6.30 3.42 3.07
CA PRO A 96 -6.22 1.97 3.10
C PRO A 96 -5.30 1.42 2.00
N GLY A 97 -4.32 0.60 2.37
CA GLY A 97 -3.37 -0.02 1.42
C GLY A 97 -2.05 0.75 1.21
N LEU A 98 -1.97 2.01 1.65
CA LEU A 98 -0.74 2.81 1.60
C LEU A 98 0.36 2.24 2.49
N ALA A 99 0.01 1.91 3.73
CA ALA A 99 0.89 1.26 4.69
C ALA A 99 0.25 -0.01 5.26
N PRO A 100 1.06 -0.97 5.76
CA PRO A 100 0.53 -2.15 6.44
C PRO A 100 -0.38 -1.75 7.61
N ASN A 101 -1.56 -2.35 7.68
CA ASN A 101 -2.44 -2.17 8.83
C ASN A 101 -1.94 -3.03 10.01
N ALA A 102 -2.53 -2.81 11.19
CA ALA A 102 -2.12 -3.51 12.41
C ALA A 102 -2.23 -5.05 12.30
N ALA A 103 -3.24 -5.56 11.59
CA ALA A 103 -3.41 -6.99 11.40
C ALA A 103 -2.34 -7.57 10.46
N THR A 104 -1.99 -6.87 9.38
CA THR A 104 -0.89 -7.24 8.48
C THR A 104 0.45 -7.25 9.22
N LEU A 105 0.75 -6.21 10.00
CA LEU A 105 1.99 -6.16 10.79
C LEU A 105 2.08 -7.30 11.82
N ALA A 106 0.96 -7.62 12.49
CA ALA A 106 0.91 -8.73 13.45
C ALA A 106 1.16 -10.08 12.75
N ALA A 107 0.54 -10.30 11.59
CA ALA A 107 0.75 -11.52 10.80
C ALA A 107 2.20 -11.65 10.30
N GLU A 108 2.82 -10.54 9.85
CA GLU A 108 4.21 -10.55 9.40
C GLU A 108 5.23 -10.71 10.55
N THR A 109 4.96 -10.13 11.72
CA THR A 109 5.82 -10.26 12.91
C THR A 109 5.91 -11.71 13.39
N ALA A 110 4.87 -12.51 13.16
CA ALA A 110 4.84 -13.93 13.49
C ALA A 110 5.70 -14.79 12.55
N LEU A 111 6.16 -14.25 11.41
CA LEU A 111 7.00 -14.96 10.46
C LEU A 111 8.49 -14.76 10.81
N PRO A 112 9.31 -15.83 10.74
CA PRO A 112 10.75 -15.69 10.92
C PRO A 112 11.33 -14.77 9.84
N GLN A 113 12.07 -13.75 10.26
CA GLN A 113 12.84 -12.91 9.34
C GLN A 113 14.03 -13.73 8.84
N LYS A 114 14.19 -13.79 7.51
CA LYS A 114 15.34 -14.43 6.85
C LYS A 114 16.43 -13.40 6.59
#